data_AF-A0A1Y3L7F4-F1
#
_entry.id   AF-A0A1Y3L7F4-F1
#
_cell.length_a   1.000
_cell.length_b   1.000
_cell.length_c   1.000
_cell.angle_alpha   90.00
_cell.angle_beta   90.00
_cell.angle_gamma   90.00
#
_symmetry.space_group_name_H-M   'P 1'
#
loop_
_entity.id
_entity.type
_entity.pdbx_description
1 polymer ?
#
loop_
_entity_poly.entity_id
_entity_poly.type
_entity_poly.pdbx_seq_one_letter_code
_entity_poly.pdbx_strand_id
1 'polypeptide(L)'
;MQFPHVPQQAQLPLFEAFLAQPVLPRVKTRQPARQSNKPQAFSELSLRGALEHCQSLLAPVLRDLSELSEEHDARWLTLIAPPGSLTQAWLRDAGLNRERILLLQPRGNQSALQLACDALRLGRSHTVVTWFNPVSNGARLQLTNAARAGDAQSLNIRLG
;
A
#
# COMPACT_ATOMS: atom_id res chain seq x y z
N MET A 1 -51.69 -32.83 -23.43
CA MET A 1 -50.65 -31.85 -23.03
C MET A 1 -49.37 -32.62 -22.74
N GLN A 2 -48.59 -32.93 -23.78
CA GLN A 2 -47.25 -33.52 -23.69
C GLN A 2 -46.25 -32.38 -23.95
N PHE A 3 -45.36 -32.13 -23.00
CA PHE A 3 -44.17 -31.29 -23.24
C PHE A 3 -42.96 -32.23 -23.39
N PRO A 4 -42.23 -32.18 -24.52
CA PRO A 4 -41.03 -32.97 -24.72
C PRO A 4 -39.78 -32.28 -24.14
N HIS A 5 -38.79 -33.12 -23.86
CA HIS A 5 -37.46 -32.89 -23.30
C HIS A 5 -36.74 -31.57 -23.66
N VAL A 6 -36.13 -30.95 -22.65
CA VAL A 6 -35.06 -29.94 -22.82
C VAL A 6 -33.71 -30.65 -22.77
N PRO A 7 -32.82 -30.49 -23.77
CA PRO A 7 -31.49 -31.09 -23.72
C PRO A 7 -30.60 -30.35 -22.71
N GLN A 8 -29.92 -31.11 -21.85
CA GLN A 8 -28.84 -30.61 -20.99
C GLN A 8 -27.75 -29.97 -21.84
N GLN A 9 -27.59 -28.66 -21.76
CA GLN A 9 -26.41 -27.98 -22.26
C GLN A 9 -25.22 -28.40 -21.37
N ALA A 10 -24.39 -29.29 -21.90
CA ALA A 10 -23.08 -29.59 -21.34
C ALA A 10 -22.21 -28.33 -21.44
N GLN A 11 -22.08 -27.61 -20.34
CA GLN A 11 -21.08 -26.56 -20.21
C GLN A 11 -19.72 -27.23 -20.09
N LEU A 12 -18.90 -27.14 -21.14
CA LEU A 12 -17.51 -27.59 -21.11
C LEU A 12 -16.68 -26.60 -20.29
N PRO A 13 -15.78 -27.08 -19.41
CA PRO A 13 -14.91 -26.21 -18.62
C PRO A 13 -13.92 -25.51 -19.56
N LEU A 14 -13.92 -24.18 -19.49
CA LEU A 14 -13.11 -23.23 -20.29
C LEU A 14 -11.60 -23.50 -20.29
N PHE A 15 -11.13 -24.41 -19.46
CA PHE A 15 -9.72 -24.69 -19.20
C PHE A 15 -9.14 -25.82 -20.06
N GLU A 16 -9.97 -26.66 -20.71
CA GLU A 16 -9.46 -27.78 -21.53
C GLU A 16 -9.08 -27.40 -22.97
N ALA A 17 -9.57 -26.26 -23.48
CA ALA A 17 -9.31 -25.84 -24.86
C ALA A 17 -7.83 -25.44 -25.13
N PHE A 18 -7.01 -25.30 -24.09
CA PHE A 18 -5.63 -24.80 -24.22
C PHE A 18 -4.54 -25.88 -24.24
N LEU A 19 -4.88 -27.15 -24.00
CA LEU A 19 -3.88 -28.22 -23.90
C LEU A 19 -3.52 -28.86 -25.25
N ALA A 20 -4.25 -28.54 -26.33
CA ALA A 20 -3.96 -29.00 -27.67
C ALA A 20 -3.32 -27.88 -28.53
N GLN A 21 -2.01 -27.67 -28.33
CA GLN A 21 -1.06 -26.96 -29.22
C GLN A 21 -1.39 -25.52 -29.68
N PRO A 22 -0.61 -24.52 -29.26
CA PRO A 22 -0.54 -23.25 -29.98
C PRO A 22 0.78 -23.11 -30.77
N VAL A 23 0.69 -23.19 -32.11
CA VAL A 23 1.66 -22.51 -32.98
C VAL A 23 1.38 -21.00 -32.85
N LEU A 24 2.17 -20.30 -32.04
CA LEU A 24 1.97 -18.88 -31.81
C LEU A 24 2.56 -18.04 -32.96
N PRO A 25 1.80 -17.08 -33.52
CA PRO A 25 2.37 -16.00 -34.33
C PRO A 25 3.39 -15.22 -33.49
N ARG A 26 4.58 -14.97 -34.06
CA ARG A 26 5.66 -14.25 -33.39
C ARG A 26 5.28 -12.78 -33.20
N VAL A 27 4.58 -12.48 -32.12
CA VAL A 27 4.43 -11.14 -31.58
C VAL A 27 5.83 -10.66 -31.21
N LYS A 28 6.31 -9.59 -31.84
CA LYS A 28 7.50 -8.86 -31.38
C LYS A 28 7.12 -8.19 -30.07
N THR A 29 7.22 -8.92 -28.98
CA THR A 29 7.06 -8.38 -27.63
C THR A 29 8.16 -7.35 -27.44
N ARG A 30 7.79 -6.06 -27.49
CA ARG A 30 8.68 -4.98 -27.06
C ARG A 30 8.90 -5.26 -25.58
N GLN A 31 10.03 -5.86 -25.25
CA GLN A 31 10.41 -6.16 -23.87
C GLN A 31 10.21 -4.87 -23.06
N PRO A 32 9.28 -4.83 -22.08
CA PRO A 32 9.28 -3.73 -21.15
C PRO A 32 10.68 -3.71 -20.54
N ALA A 33 11.32 -2.54 -20.56
CA ALA A 33 12.65 -2.35 -19.99
C ALA A 33 12.66 -3.05 -18.63
N ARG A 34 13.62 -3.98 -18.43
CA ARG A 34 13.77 -4.73 -17.18
C ARG A 34 13.73 -3.73 -16.04
N GLN A 35 12.60 -3.65 -15.35
CA GLN A 35 12.47 -2.81 -14.16
C GLN A 35 13.56 -3.33 -13.23
N SER A 36 14.47 -2.45 -12.83
CA SER A 36 15.52 -2.78 -11.89
C SER A 36 14.91 -3.53 -10.72
N ASN A 37 15.41 -4.73 -10.40
CA ASN A 37 14.90 -5.63 -9.37
C ASN A 37 15.08 -5.08 -7.93
N LYS A 38 15.14 -3.76 -7.78
CA LYS A 38 15.22 -3.07 -6.49
C LYS A 38 13.80 -2.94 -5.96
N PRO A 39 13.52 -3.36 -4.72
CA PRO A 39 12.22 -3.18 -4.10
C PRO A 39 11.79 -1.71 -4.19
N GLN A 40 10.53 -1.50 -4.55
CA GLN A 40 9.99 -0.17 -4.74
C GLN A 40 9.81 0.48 -3.36
N ALA A 41 10.63 1.48 -3.04
CA ALA A 41 10.62 2.17 -1.75
C ALA A 41 9.37 3.06 -1.52
N PHE A 42 8.46 3.15 -2.50
CA PHE A 42 7.19 3.86 -2.40
C PHE A 42 6.05 2.93 -2.82
N SER A 43 5.05 2.82 -1.96
CA SER A 43 3.82 2.06 -2.20
C SER A 43 2.59 2.92 -1.90
N GLU A 44 1.45 2.61 -2.54
CA GLU A 44 0.17 3.28 -2.29
C GLU A 44 -0.92 2.24 -1.98
N LEU A 45 -1.64 2.44 -0.87
CA LEU A 45 -2.82 1.68 -0.50
C LEU A 45 -4.05 2.58 -0.65
N SER A 46 -5.04 2.14 -1.43
CA SER A 46 -6.30 2.87 -1.62
C SER A 46 -7.47 2.04 -1.10
N LEU A 47 -8.23 2.58 -0.15
CA LEU A 47 -9.43 1.98 0.41
C LEU A 47 -10.62 2.89 0.11
N ARG A 48 -11.63 2.33 -0.57
CA ARG A 48 -12.82 3.06 -1.01
C ARG A 48 -14.08 2.43 -0.44
N GLY A 49 -15.07 3.26 -0.12
CA GLY A 49 -16.35 2.83 0.43
C GLY A 49 -16.65 3.46 1.79
N ALA A 50 -17.44 2.79 2.62
CA ALA A 50 -17.80 3.30 3.94
C ALA A 50 -16.54 3.51 4.79
N LEU A 51 -16.44 4.67 5.45
CA LEU A 51 -15.26 5.07 6.22
C LEU A 51 -14.92 4.06 7.32
N GLU A 52 -15.92 3.61 8.09
CA GLU A 52 -15.76 2.62 9.16
C GLU A 52 -15.23 1.29 8.64
N HIS A 53 -15.70 0.85 7.47
CA HIS A 53 -15.23 -0.37 6.84
C HIS A 53 -13.77 -0.21 6.35
N CYS A 54 -13.45 0.92 5.72
CA CYS A 54 -12.07 1.22 5.32
C CYS A 54 -11.12 1.25 6.53
N GLN A 55 -11.55 1.81 7.65
CA GLN A 55 -10.80 1.79 8.90
C GLN A 55 -10.61 0.37 9.43
N SER A 56 -11.67 -0.45 9.45
CA SER A 56 -11.57 -1.87 9.85
C SER A 56 -10.56 -2.65 9.00
N LEU A 57 -10.49 -2.37 7.70
CA LEU A 57 -9.52 -3.00 6.80
C LEU A 57 -8.09 -2.45 7.00
N LEU A 58 -7.96 -1.17 7.37
CA LEU A 58 -6.67 -0.54 7.59
C LEU A 58 -6.02 -0.95 8.92
N ALA A 59 -6.82 -1.19 9.96
CA ALA A 59 -6.34 -1.54 11.29
C ALA A 59 -5.28 -2.67 11.31
N PRO A 60 -5.50 -3.85 10.69
CA PRO A 60 -4.50 -4.92 10.68
C PRO A 60 -3.21 -4.49 9.97
N VAL A 61 -3.30 -3.74 8.88
CA VAL A 61 -2.10 -3.27 8.16
C VAL A 61 -1.21 -2.42 9.05
N LEU A 62 -1.80 -1.46 9.78
CA LEU A 62 -1.02 -0.60 10.67
C LEU A 62 -0.51 -1.35 11.92
N ARG A 63 -1.27 -2.34 12.41
CA ARG A 63 -0.85 -3.20 13.51
C ARG A 63 0.39 -4.01 13.12
N ASP A 64 0.32 -4.74 12.01
CA ASP A 64 1.42 -5.56 11.53
C ASP A 64 2.68 -4.69 11.31
N LEU A 65 2.54 -3.54 10.64
CA LEU A 65 3.64 -2.59 10.47
C LEU A 65 4.25 -2.12 11.79
N SER A 66 3.45 -1.98 12.86
CA SER A 66 3.94 -1.57 14.18
C SER A 66 4.74 -2.67 14.89
N GLU A 67 4.53 -3.93 14.50
CA GLU A 67 5.19 -5.11 15.05
C GLU A 67 6.45 -5.51 14.26
N LEU A 68 6.54 -5.16 12.97
CA LEU A 68 7.66 -5.51 12.07
C LEU A 68 9.05 -4.96 12.47
N SER A 69 9.13 -4.12 13.49
CA SER A 69 10.42 -3.58 13.90
C SER A 69 11.18 -4.66 14.69
N GLU A 70 12.27 -5.15 14.10
CA GLU A 70 13.16 -6.17 14.67
C GLU A 70 13.58 -5.83 16.11
N GLU A 71 13.85 -6.85 16.93
CA GLU A 71 14.28 -6.66 18.33
C GLU A 71 15.58 -5.85 18.44
N HIS A 72 16.44 -5.92 17.42
CA HIS A 72 17.73 -5.23 17.37
C HIS A 72 17.73 -3.96 16.50
N ASP A 73 16.71 -3.74 15.66
CA ASP A 73 16.55 -2.56 14.80
C ASP A 73 15.24 -1.84 15.14
N ALA A 74 15.29 -1.08 16.25
CA ALA A 74 14.15 -0.39 16.84
C ALA A 74 13.71 0.87 16.08
N ARG A 75 13.52 0.76 14.76
CA ARG A 75 13.03 1.85 13.92
C ARG A 75 11.53 2.03 14.03
N TRP A 76 11.10 3.28 14.10
CA TRP A 76 9.69 3.67 14.26
C TRP A 76 8.82 3.32 13.05
N LEU A 77 7.55 3.02 13.31
CA LEU A 77 6.47 3.27 12.35
C LEU A 77 6.01 4.72 12.53
N THR A 78 6.23 5.57 11.51
CA THR A 78 5.92 7.00 11.63
C THR A 78 4.69 7.38 10.81
N LEU A 79 3.77 8.12 11.43
CA LEU A 79 2.47 8.55 10.92
C LEU A 79 2.48 10.10 10.75
N ILE A 80 2.46 10.64 9.51
CA ILE A 80 2.68 12.09 9.20
C ILE A 80 1.42 12.91 8.87
N ALA A 81 0.80 13.53 9.87
CA ALA A 81 -0.52 14.18 9.80
C ALA A 81 -1.72 13.25 9.47
N PRO A 82 -2.06 12.25 10.32
CA PRO A 82 -3.20 11.36 10.05
C PRO A 82 -4.50 12.13 9.93
N PRO A 83 -5.44 11.70 9.05
CA PRO A 83 -6.76 12.29 8.98
C PRO A 83 -7.47 12.16 10.34
N GLY A 84 -8.35 13.12 10.65
CA GLY A 84 -9.04 13.16 11.95
C GLY A 84 -9.92 11.94 12.25
N SER A 85 -10.24 11.13 11.23
CA SER A 85 -10.92 9.84 11.40
C SER A 85 -10.04 8.81 12.13
N LEU A 86 -8.72 8.86 11.98
CA LEU A 86 -7.76 8.02 12.70
C LEU A 86 -7.40 8.66 14.05
N THR A 87 -8.40 8.76 14.92
CA THR A 87 -8.23 9.34 16.26
C THR A 87 -7.22 8.56 17.09
N GLN A 88 -6.72 9.17 18.16
CA GLN A 88 -5.87 8.46 19.11
C GLN A 88 -6.60 7.27 19.75
N ALA A 89 -7.92 7.37 20.00
CA ALA A 89 -8.72 6.24 20.47
C ALA A 89 -8.73 5.11 19.45
N TRP A 90 -8.99 5.43 18.18
CA TRP A 90 -8.95 4.44 17.10
C TRP A 90 -7.60 3.73 16.99
N LEU A 91 -6.48 4.47 17.07
CA LEU A 91 -5.13 3.89 17.04
C LEU A 91 -4.89 2.92 18.21
N ARG A 92 -5.45 3.21 19.38
CA ARG A 92 -5.39 2.31 20.53
C ARG A 92 -6.23 1.06 20.33
N ASP A 93 -7.46 1.23 19.85
CA ASP A 93 -8.44 0.16 19.70
C ASP A 93 -8.07 -0.78 18.54
N ALA A 94 -7.41 -0.24 17.52
CA ALA A 94 -6.79 -1.02 16.45
C ALA A 94 -5.62 -1.89 16.94
N GLY A 95 -5.18 -1.76 18.19
CA GLY A 95 -4.17 -2.64 18.80
C GLY A 95 -2.74 -2.38 18.33
N LEU A 96 -2.45 -1.17 17.87
CA LEU A 96 -1.12 -0.81 17.41
C LEU A 96 -0.12 -0.78 18.58
N ASN A 97 1.12 -1.21 18.33
CA ASN A 97 2.19 -1.17 19.32
C ASN A 97 2.62 0.28 19.60
N ARG A 98 2.19 0.81 20.75
CA ARG A 98 2.40 2.22 21.12
C ARG A 98 3.85 2.57 21.39
N GLU A 99 4.65 1.59 21.79
CA GLU A 99 6.09 1.79 22.05
C GLU A 99 6.90 1.90 20.76
N ARG A 100 6.28 1.65 19.59
CA ARG A 100 6.97 1.62 18.28
C ARG A 100 6.35 2.53 17.24
N ILE A 101 5.44 3.42 17.65
CA ILE A 101 4.78 4.37 16.74
C ILE A 101 5.10 5.82 17.10
N LEU A 102 5.37 6.59 16.06
CA LEU A 102 5.57 8.03 16.15
C LEU A 102 4.49 8.76 15.33
N LEU A 103 3.69 9.61 15.98
CA LEU A 103 2.71 10.46 15.30
C LEU A 103 3.26 11.88 15.21
N LEU A 104 3.50 12.36 13.99
CA LEU A 104 4.05 13.69 13.73
C LEU A 104 3.04 14.57 13.02
N GLN A 105 3.02 15.84 13.40
CA GLN A 105 2.25 16.89 12.73
C GLN A 105 3.22 17.94 12.18
N PRO A 106 3.00 18.47 10.96
CA PRO A 106 3.77 19.58 10.44
C PRO A 106 3.68 20.79 11.37
N ARG A 107 4.78 21.56 11.48
CA ARG A 107 4.87 22.74 12.33
C ARG A 107 5.31 23.96 11.53
N GLY A 108 4.81 25.14 11.89
CA GLY A 108 5.13 26.40 11.22
C GLY A 108 4.83 26.34 9.72
N ASN A 109 5.83 26.63 8.89
CA ASN A 109 5.71 26.62 7.43
C ASN A 109 6.08 25.28 6.78
N GLN A 110 6.38 24.23 7.57
CA GLN A 110 6.70 22.91 7.03
C GLN A 110 5.43 22.23 6.49
N SER A 111 5.50 21.74 5.26
CA SER A 111 4.44 20.89 4.69
C SER A 111 4.53 19.44 5.18
N ALA A 112 3.43 18.71 5.13
CA ALA A 112 3.43 17.26 5.39
C ALA A 112 4.36 16.48 4.46
N LEU A 113 4.51 16.90 3.20
CA LEU A 113 5.45 16.28 2.26
C LEU A 113 6.91 16.49 2.70
N GLN A 114 7.26 17.70 3.14
CA GLN A 114 8.60 17.98 3.66
C GLN A 114 8.87 17.16 4.92
N LEU A 115 7.94 17.17 5.88
CA LEU A 115 8.06 16.39 7.11
C LEU A 115 8.21 14.88 6.84
N ALA A 116 7.43 14.33 5.91
CA ALA A 116 7.54 12.93 5.52
C ALA A 116 8.90 12.62 4.88
N CYS A 117 9.37 13.47 3.97
CA CYS A 117 10.68 13.31 3.36
C CYS A 117 11.82 13.41 4.38
N ASP A 118 11.70 14.29 5.38
CA ASP A 118 12.69 14.43 6.46
C ASP A 118 12.71 13.18 7.35
N ALA A 119 11.54 12.69 7.76
CA ALA A 119 11.42 11.47 8.56
C ALA A 119 12.01 10.24 7.84
N LEU A 120 11.75 10.11 6.53
CA LEU A 120 12.32 9.07 5.69
C LEU A 120 13.85 9.19 5.60
N ARG A 121 14.39 10.37 5.27
CA ARG A 121 15.85 10.59 5.11
C ARG A 121 16.63 10.34 6.39
N LEU A 122 16.04 10.57 7.56
CA LEU A 122 16.70 10.33 8.85
C LEU A 122 16.98 8.85 9.11
N GLY A 123 16.31 7.93 8.42
CA GLY A 123 16.51 6.48 8.57
C GLY A 123 16.12 5.92 9.94
N ARG A 124 15.43 6.71 10.77
CA ARG A 124 14.95 6.30 12.11
C ARG A 124 13.61 5.58 12.07
N SER A 125 12.96 5.56 10.90
CA SER A 125 11.70 4.86 10.68
C SER A 125 11.91 3.76 9.66
N HIS A 126 11.33 2.58 9.88
CA HIS A 126 11.34 1.52 8.87
C HIS A 126 10.24 1.79 7.83
N THR A 127 9.13 2.39 8.26
CA THR A 127 8.03 2.84 7.39
C THR A 127 7.56 4.23 7.80
N VAL A 128 7.36 5.11 6.81
CA VAL A 128 6.68 6.41 6.99
C VAL A 128 5.38 6.39 6.19
N VAL A 129 4.28 6.65 6.89
CA VAL A 129 2.92 6.64 6.35
C VAL A 129 2.43 8.07 6.13
N THR A 130 1.89 8.31 4.93
CA THR A 130 1.31 9.59 4.51
C THR A 130 -0.11 9.42 4.01
N TRP A 131 -0.87 10.52 3.87
CA TRP A 131 -2.28 10.50 3.44
C TRP A 131 -2.58 11.46 2.30
N PHE A 132 -1.66 11.59 1.34
CA PHE A 132 -1.82 12.51 0.22
C PHE A 132 -2.87 12.00 -0.77
N ASN A 133 -3.86 12.84 -1.05
CA ASN A 133 -4.90 12.58 -2.04
C ASN A 133 -5.31 13.91 -2.72
N PRO A 134 -4.90 14.17 -3.98
CA PRO A 134 -4.05 13.34 -4.83
C PRO A 134 -2.57 13.40 -4.42
N VAL A 135 -1.79 12.38 -4.81
CA VAL A 135 -0.33 12.41 -4.74
C VAL A 135 0.24 12.70 -6.13
N SER A 136 1.00 13.79 -6.28
CA SER A 136 1.60 14.15 -7.56
C SER A 136 2.81 13.26 -7.89
N ASN A 137 3.17 13.14 -9.17
CA ASN A 137 4.38 12.41 -9.58
C ASN A 137 5.66 13.00 -8.95
N GLY A 138 5.72 14.33 -8.79
CA GLY A 138 6.81 15.01 -8.09
C GLY A 138 6.89 14.60 -6.61
N ALA A 139 5.75 14.53 -5.91
CA ALA A 139 5.70 14.07 -4.52
C ALA A 139 6.11 12.59 -4.40
N ARG A 140 5.63 11.71 -5.30
CA ARG A 140 6.04 10.30 -5.34
C ARG A 140 7.55 10.14 -5.51
N LEU A 141 8.17 10.93 -6.40
CA LEU A 141 9.61 10.89 -6.61
C LEU A 141 10.39 11.37 -5.38
N GLN A 142 9.96 12.46 -4.74
CA GLN A 142 10.58 12.96 -3.51
C GLN A 142 10.53 11.93 -2.39
N LEU A 143 9.36 11.31 -2.16
CA LEU A 143 9.17 10.26 -1.17
C LEU A 143 10.03 9.03 -1.48
N THR A 144 10.06 8.58 -2.75
CA THR A 144 10.89 7.44 -3.18
C THR A 144 12.38 7.70 -2.92
N ASN A 145 12.88 8.89 -3.25
CA ASN A 145 14.28 9.24 -3.05
C ASN A 145 14.62 9.37 -1.56
N ALA A 146 13.74 9.98 -0.77
CA ALA A 146 13.91 10.09 0.67
C ALA A 146 13.91 8.72 1.35
N ALA A 147 12.99 7.84 0.97
CA ALA A 147 12.89 6.48 1.49
C ALA A 147 14.15 5.67 1.19
N ARG A 148 14.66 5.73 -0.04
CA ARG A 148 15.94 5.09 -0.40
C ARG A 148 17.13 5.64 0.38
N ALA A 149 17.15 6.94 0.66
CA ALA A 149 18.27 7.57 1.37
C ALA A 149 18.35 7.13 2.85
N GLY A 150 17.21 6.87 3.50
CA GLY A 150 17.16 6.38 4.87
C GLY A 150 16.86 4.89 5.02
N ASP A 151 17.01 4.10 3.95
CA ASP A 151 16.72 2.66 3.93
C ASP A 151 15.33 2.30 4.52
N ALA A 152 14.32 3.10 4.17
CA ALA A 152 12.97 3.02 4.70
C ALA A 152 11.94 2.76 3.59
N GLN A 153 10.70 2.47 4.00
CA GLN A 153 9.54 2.37 3.12
C GLN A 153 8.67 3.62 3.24
N SER A 154 8.21 4.14 2.12
CA SER A 154 7.16 5.17 2.06
C SER A 154 5.84 4.51 1.69
N LEU A 155 4.83 4.64 2.53
CA LEU A 155 3.48 4.15 2.28
C LEU A 155 2.50 5.32 2.24
N ASN A 156 1.85 5.55 1.10
CA ASN A 156 0.75 6.51 1.02
C ASN A 156 -0.59 5.80 1.14
N ILE A 157 -1.47 6.25 2.03
CA ILE A 157 -2.81 5.68 2.22
C ILE A 157 -3.86 6.69 1.78
N ARG A 158 -4.79 6.23 0.94
CA ARG A 158 -5.93 6.99 0.47
C ARG A 158 -7.21 6.37 1.01
N LEU A 159 -7.95 7.14 1.79
CA LEU A 159 -9.27 6.77 2.31
C LEU A 159 -10.31 7.60 1.56
N GLY A 160 -11.33 6.94 0.97
CA GLY A 160 -12.42 7.60 0.24
C GLY A 160 -12.92 6.82 -0.97
#